data_AF-A0A661C683-F1
#
_entry.id   AF-A0A661C683-F1
#
_cell.length_a   1.000
_cell.length_b   1.000
_cell.length_c   1.000
_cell.angle_alpha   90.00
_cell.angle_beta   90.00
_cell.angle_gamma   90.00
#
_symmetry.space_group_name_H-M   'P 1'
#
loop_
_entity.id
_entity.type
_entity.pdbx_description
1 polymer ?
#
loop_
_entity_poly.entity_id
_entity_poly.type
_entity_poly.pdbx_seq_one_letter_code
_entity_poly.pdbx_strand_id
1 'polypeptide(L)'
;MRLWRAARLGRGLILSPEWIMGPPIARGELVKLLPAYPAYPASSVLYAVHPYQRFVPPKVRVFIDFLIKRFDKDYNWSAHPAEILPAL
;
A
#
# COMPACT_ATOMS: atom_id res chain seq x y z
N MET A 1 13.94 -8.62 10.39
CA MET A 1 12.82 -9.56 10.63
C MET A 1 11.51 -8.83 10.32
N ARG A 2 10.69 -9.29 9.36
CA ARG A 2 9.43 -8.59 9.00
C ARG A 2 8.31 -9.01 9.96
N LEU A 3 7.61 -8.06 10.57
CA LEU A 3 6.59 -8.28 11.62
C LEU A 3 5.49 -9.30 11.23
N TRP A 4 5.09 -9.34 9.96
CA TRP A 4 4.05 -10.27 9.50
C TRP A 4 4.42 -11.76 9.59
N ARG A 5 5.72 -12.11 9.57
CA ARG A 5 6.15 -13.50 9.76
C ARG A 5 5.87 -14.00 11.18
N ALA A 6 5.95 -13.12 12.17
CA ALA A 6 5.62 -13.48 13.56
C ALA A 6 4.12 -13.72 13.71
N ALA A 7 3.29 -12.88 13.09
CA ALA A 7 1.84 -13.07 13.05
C ALA A 7 1.46 -14.40 12.38
N ARG A 8 2.11 -14.74 11.25
CA ARG A 8 1.94 -16.02 10.57
C ARG A 8 2.26 -17.23 11.44
N LEU A 9 3.22 -17.10 12.36
CA LEU A 9 3.61 -18.15 13.31
C LEU A 9 2.71 -18.18 14.57
N GLY A 10 1.60 -17.45 14.58
CA GLY A 10 0.67 -17.39 15.72
C GLY A 10 1.23 -16.65 16.93
N ARG A 11 2.24 -15.79 16.75
CA ARG A 11 2.91 -15.07 17.86
C ARG A 11 2.25 -13.73 18.21
N GLY A 12 1.10 -13.42 17.61
CA GLY A 12 0.31 -12.23 17.95
C GLY A 12 -0.41 -11.61 16.76
N LEU A 13 -0.99 -10.44 17.01
CA LEU A 13 -1.69 -9.63 16.02
C LEU A 13 -0.78 -8.51 15.51
N ILE A 14 -0.96 -8.10 14.26
CA ILE A 14 -0.25 -6.95 13.69
C ILE A 14 -1.23 -5.98 13.05
N LEU A 15 -0.94 -4.69 13.22
CA LEU A 15 -1.55 -3.65 12.41
C LEU A 15 -0.58 -3.31 11.29
N SER A 16 -0.97 -3.58 10.05
CA SER A 16 -0.16 -3.31 8.87
C SER A 16 -1.03 -2.76 7.75
N PRO A 17 -0.49 -1.88 6.91
CA PRO A 17 -1.18 -1.43 5.72
C PRO A 17 -1.54 -2.59 4.77
N GLU A 18 -2.68 -2.45 4.09
CA GLU A 18 -3.28 -3.50 3.26
C GLU A 18 -2.44 -3.88 2.04
N TRP A 19 -1.80 -2.90 1.39
CA TRP A 19 -0.87 -3.05 0.26
C TRP A 19 0.36 -3.91 0.51
N ILE A 20 0.74 -4.13 1.78
CA ILE A 20 1.83 -5.07 2.13
C ILE A 20 1.26 -6.47 2.42
N MET A 21 0.02 -6.54 2.91
CA MET A 21 -0.62 -7.76 3.38
C MET A 21 -1.49 -8.47 2.33
N GLY A 22 -1.73 -7.86 1.17
CA GLY A 22 -2.49 -8.46 0.06
C GLY A 22 -2.05 -9.90 -0.26
N PRO A 23 -0.77 -10.16 -0.62
CA PRO A 23 -0.32 -11.50 -0.97
C PRO A 23 -0.46 -12.56 0.15
N PRO A 24 -0.01 -12.35 1.40
CA PRO A 24 -0.20 -13.35 2.46
C PRO A 24 -1.67 -13.55 2.84
N ILE A 25 -2.53 -12.53 2.74
CA ILE A 25 -3.98 -12.68 2.94
C ILE A 25 -4.60 -13.50 1.81
N ALA A 26 -4.27 -13.20 0.55
CA ALA A 26 -4.75 -13.94 -0.62
C ALA A 26 -4.33 -15.42 -0.60
N ARG A 27 -3.16 -15.73 -0.05
CA ARG A 27 -2.68 -17.11 0.14
C ARG A 27 -3.25 -17.81 1.39
N GLY A 28 -4.09 -17.13 2.18
CA GLY A 28 -4.65 -17.69 3.41
C GLY A 28 -3.65 -17.83 4.56
N GLU A 29 -2.47 -17.22 4.47
CA GLU A 29 -1.46 -17.24 5.54
C GLU A 29 -1.80 -16.28 6.69
N LEU A 30 -2.64 -15.29 6.42
CA LEU A 30 -3.13 -14.28 7.36
C LEU A 30 -4.61 -14.03 7.11
N VAL A 31 -5.34 -13.61 8.14
CA VAL A 31 -6.75 -13.21 8.06
C VAL A 31 -6.94 -11.82 8.64
N LYS A 32 -7.84 -11.03 8.05
CA LYS A 32 -8.22 -9.71 8.57
C LYS A 32 -9.08 -9.89 9.82
N LEU A 33 -8.69 -9.25 10.92
CA LEU A 33 -9.42 -9.27 12.18
C LEU A 33 -10.14 -7.95 12.40
N LEU A 34 -11.25 -8.00 13.14
CA LEU A 34 -12.05 -6.85 13.53
C LEU A 34 -12.47 -5.93 12.36
N PRO A 35 -13.13 -6.46 11.30
CA PRO A 35 -13.46 -5.67 10.11
C PRO A 35 -14.40 -4.48 10.39
N ALA A 36 -15.17 -4.52 11.48
CA ALA A 36 -16.03 -3.42 11.94
C ALA A 36 -15.28 -2.29 12.66
N TYR A 37 -13.99 -2.49 12.99
CA TYR A 37 -13.17 -1.54 13.74
C TYR A 37 -11.98 -1.10 12.88
N PRO A 38 -12.18 -0.14 11.96
CA PRO A 38 -11.09 0.36 11.14
C PRO A 38 -10.02 1.00 12.04
N ALA A 39 -8.75 0.73 11.72
CA ALA A 39 -7.63 1.36 12.42
C ALA A 39 -7.65 2.87 12.22
N TYR A 40 -7.35 3.64 13.26
CA TYR A 40 -7.27 5.10 13.20
C TYR A 40 -5.81 5.55 13.20
N PRO A 41 -5.39 6.46 12.29
CA PRO A 41 -6.18 7.04 11.21
C PRO A 41 -6.51 6.02 10.10
N ALA A 42 -7.72 6.12 9.55
CA ALA A 42 -8.26 5.18 8.55
C ALA A 42 -7.46 5.17 7.22
N SER A 43 -6.62 6.17 6.99
CA SER A 43 -5.78 6.28 5.81
C SER A 43 -4.30 6.20 6.20
N SER A 44 -3.61 5.19 5.69
CA SER A 44 -2.16 5.28 5.50
C SER A 44 -1.93 6.24 4.33
N VAL A 45 -1.54 7.48 4.63
CA VAL A 45 -1.27 8.46 3.57
C VAL A 45 0.08 8.14 2.93
N LEU A 46 0.09 7.96 1.60
CA LEU A 46 1.32 7.83 0.82
C LEU A 46 1.70 9.21 0.27
N TYR A 47 2.92 9.65 0.56
CA TYR A 47 3.45 10.93 0.10
C TYR A 47 4.52 10.73 -0.96
N ALA A 48 4.41 11.45 -2.08
CA ALA A 48 5.52 11.66 -3.00
C ALA A 48 6.32 12.88 -2.54
N VAL A 49 7.49 12.65 -1.95
CA VAL A 49 8.35 13.72 -1.45
C VAL A 49 9.52 13.92 -2.41
N HIS A 50 9.80 15.17 -2.77
CA HIS A 50 10.97 15.55 -3.55
C HIS A 50 11.68 16.74 -2.88
N PRO A 51 13.00 16.92 -3.09
CA PRO A 51 13.71 18.08 -2.57
C PRO A 51 13.08 19.38 -3.07
N TYR A 52 13.11 20.40 -2.23
CA TYR A 52 12.74 21.75 -2.66
C TYR A 52 13.71 22.24 -3.73
N GLN A 53 13.17 22.67 -4.86
CA GLN A 53 13.93 23.24 -5.98
C GLN A 53 13.11 24.40 -6.57
N ARG A 54 13.76 25.50 -6.96
CA ARG A 54 13.09 26.65 -7.60
C ARG A 54 12.33 26.23 -8.87
N PHE A 55 12.85 25.24 -9.58
CA PHE A 55 12.23 24.62 -10.75
C PHE A 55 12.24 23.12 -10.59
N VAL A 56 11.06 22.49 -10.47
CA VAL A 56 10.93 21.03 -10.46
C VAL A 56 11.14 20.53 -11.89
N PRO A 57 12.06 19.57 -12.13
CA PRO A 57 12.29 19.03 -13.46
C PRO A 57 10.98 18.48 -14.07
N PRO A 58 10.67 18.77 -15.35
CA PRO A 58 9.42 18.31 -15.98
C PRO A 58 9.19 16.80 -15.86
N LYS A 59 10.26 16.00 -15.96
CA LYS A 59 10.21 14.54 -15.79
C LYS A 59 9.69 14.12 -14.40
N VAL A 60 10.07 14.84 -13.34
CA VAL A 60 9.61 14.57 -11.98
C VAL A 60 8.14 14.92 -11.85
N ARG A 61 7.72 16.08 -12.38
CA ARG A 61 6.31 16.49 -12.38
C ARG A 61 5.42 15.47 -13.10
N VAL A 62 5.79 15.09 -14.34
CA VAL A 62 5.04 14.10 -15.11
C VAL A 62 4.97 12.74 -14.39
N PHE A 63 6.03 12.34 -13.69
CA PHE A 63 6.02 11.11 -12.90
C PHE A 63 5.09 11.20 -11.69
N ILE A 64 5.09 12.32 -10.95
CA ILE A 64 4.17 12.55 -9.83
C ILE A 64 2.72 12.58 -10.33
N ASP A 65 2.45 13.27 -11.44
CA ASP A 65 1.12 13.33 -12.06
C ASP A 65 0.63 11.93 -12.47
N PHE A 66 1.53 11.10 -13.00
CA PHE A 66 1.26 9.69 -13.28
C PHE A 66 0.89 8.92 -12.01
N LEU A 67 1.65 9.05 -10.92
CA LEU A 67 1.39 8.36 -9.66
C LEU A 67 0.03 8.78 -9.07
N ILE A 68 -0.27 10.09 -9.06
CA ILE A 68 -1.55 10.63 -8.56
C ILE A 68 -2.72 10.04 -9.37
N LYS A 69 -2.60 9.99 -10.70
CA LYS A 69 -3.63 9.40 -11.57
C LYS A 69 -3.77 7.88 -11.36
N ARG A 70 -2.66 7.18 -11.10
CA ARG A 70 -2.63 5.72 -10.96
C ARG A 70 -3.21 5.24 -9.64
N PHE A 71 -2.95 5.99 -8.56
CA PHE A 71 -3.34 5.72 -7.18
C PHE A 71 -4.41 6.71 -6.73
N ASP A 72 -5.48 6.84 -7.51
CA ASP A 72 -6.62 7.67 -7.16
C ASP A 72 -7.37 7.12 -5.93
N LYS A 73 -8.45 7.81 -5.56
CA LYS A 73 -9.27 7.45 -4.39
C LYS A 73 -9.91 6.06 -4.47
N ASP A 74 -10.09 5.52 -5.67
CA ASP A 74 -10.80 4.26 -5.93
C ASP A 74 -9.80 3.10 -6.13
N TYR A 75 -8.50 3.37 -6.04
CA TYR A 75 -7.46 2.36 -6.18
C TYR A 75 -7.57 1.28 -5.10
N ASN A 76 -7.71 0.02 -5.54
CA ASN A 76 -7.73 -1.12 -4.64
C ASN A 76 -6.32 -1.48 -4.17
N TRP A 77 -5.95 -0.97 -2.99
CA TRP A 77 -4.67 -1.26 -2.34
C TRP A 77 -4.48 -2.73 -1.94
N SER A 78 -5.54 -3.53 -1.84
CA SER A 78 -5.43 -4.96 -1.49
C SER A 78 -4.98 -5.83 -2.66
N ALA A 79 -5.18 -5.36 -3.89
CA ALA A 79 -4.73 -6.05 -5.10
C ALA A 79 -3.25 -5.72 -5.36
N HIS A 80 -2.42 -6.75 -5.55
CA HIS A 80 -0.99 -6.54 -5.73
C HIS A 80 -0.73 -5.85 -7.09
N PRO A 81 0.10 -4.79 -7.17
CA PRO A 81 0.29 -4.04 -8.42
C PRO A 81 0.71 -4.91 -9.61
N ALA A 82 1.49 -5.96 -9.36
CA ALA A 82 1.93 -6.91 -10.38
C ALA A 82 0.80 -7.79 -10.96
N GLU A 83 -0.34 -7.89 -10.29
CA GLU A 83 -1.54 -8.60 -10.79
C GLU A 83 -2.44 -7.67 -11.63
N ILE A 84 -2.19 -6.34 -11.61
CA ILE A 84 -3.02 -5.30 -12.24
C ILE A 84 -2.29 -4.66 -13.44
N LEU A 85 -1.05 -5.05 -13.75
CA LEU A 85 -0.36 -4.53 -14.93
C LEU A 85 -0.99 -5.15 -16.19
N PRO A 86 -1.61 -4.36 -17.10
CA PRO A 86 -1.71 -4.81 -18.48
C PRO A 86 -0.27 -4.98 -18.98
N ALA A 87 -0.02 -6.05 -19.73
CA ALA A 87 1.25 -6.22 -20.43
C ALA A 87 1.54 -4.93 -21.22
N LEU A 88 2.66 -4.28 -20.90
CA LEU A 88 3.20 -3.19 -21.71
C LEU A 88 3.73 -3.76 -23.03
#